data_AF-A0AAV5M4A3-F1
#
_entry.id   AF-A0AAV5M4A3-F1
#
_cell.length_a   1.000
_cell.length_b   1.000
_cell.length_c   1.000
_cell.angle_alpha   90.00
_cell.angle_beta   90.00
_cell.angle_gamma   90.00
#
_symmetry.space_group_name_H-M   'P 1'
#
loop_
_entity.id
_entity.type
_entity.pdbx_description
1 polymer ?
#
loop_
_entity_poly.entity_id
_entity_poly.type
_entity_poly.pdbx_seq_one_letter_code
_entity_poly.pdbx_strand_id
1 'polypeptide(L)'
;MEIAQKLLNFKYQILIGVTLVAAVSSLIILSPSFLTILAYFWPLLLSTVLFLIAVVFFGKTSVPPGSDSAAENAGEGLLNYVAGQPELAFDSYRSE
;
A
#
# COMPACT_ATOMS: atom_id res chain seq x y z
N MET A 1 -25.54 -33.73 -2.22
CA MET A 1 -24.13 -33.34 -2.47
C MET A 1 -23.99 -31.82 -2.34
N GLU A 2 -24.04 -31.27 -1.12
CA GLU A 2 -23.99 -29.80 -0.93
C GLU A 2 -22.55 -29.24 -0.92
N ILE A 3 -21.56 -30.06 -0.53
CA ILE A 3 -20.13 -29.69 -0.54
C ILE A 3 -19.63 -29.35 -1.95
N ALA A 4 -20.06 -30.13 -2.97
CA ALA A 4 -19.66 -29.91 -4.35
C ALA A 4 -20.15 -28.55 -4.89
N GLN A 5 -21.37 -28.15 -4.51
CA GLN A 5 -21.95 -26.86 -4.90
C GLN A 5 -21.23 -25.68 -4.25
N LYS A 6 -20.83 -25.80 -2.98
CA LYS A 6 -19.99 -24.78 -2.32
C LYS A 6 -18.60 -24.65 -2.96
N LEU A 7 -17.99 -25.74 -3.39
CA LEU A 7 -16.69 -25.71 -4.09
C LEU A 7 -16.74 -24.98 -5.44
N LEU A 8 -17.87 -25.07 -6.16
CA LEU A 8 -18.03 -24.38 -7.44
C LEU A 8 -18.00 -22.85 -7.29
N ASN A 9 -18.46 -22.31 -6.17
CA ASN A 9 -18.35 -20.87 -5.89
C ASN A 9 -16.89 -20.41 -5.77
N PHE A 10 -15.99 -21.31 -5.36
CA PHE A 10 -14.58 -21.05 -5.18
C PHE A 10 -13.72 -21.46 -6.39
N LYS A 11 -14.33 -21.94 -7.48
CA LYS A 11 -13.58 -22.44 -8.66
C LYS A 11 -12.50 -21.48 -9.14
N TYR A 12 -12.81 -20.18 -9.22
CA TYR A 12 -11.82 -19.19 -9.66
C TYR A 12 -10.72 -18.96 -8.64
N GLN A 13 -11.05 -18.90 -7.34
CA GLN A 13 -10.03 -18.77 -6.27
C GLN A 13 -9.11 -19.99 -6.23
N ILE A 14 -9.66 -21.18 -6.39
CA ILE A 14 -8.90 -22.44 -6.48
C ILE A 14 -8.02 -22.42 -7.73
N LEU A 15 -8.55 -22.04 -8.89
CA LEU A 15 -7.82 -22.03 -10.15
C LEU A 15 -6.69 -20.99 -10.16
N ILE A 16 -6.93 -19.80 -9.60
CA ILE A 16 -5.91 -18.77 -9.37
C ILE A 16 -4.84 -19.30 -8.40
N GLY A 17 -5.25 -19.89 -7.27
CA GLY A 17 -4.32 -20.46 -6.30
C GLY A 17 -3.44 -21.56 -6.91
N VAL A 18 -4.04 -22.49 -7.65
CA VAL A 18 -3.32 -23.56 -8.35
C VAL A 18 -2.35 -22.98 -9.40
N THR A 19 -2.80 -22.01 -10.19
CA THR A 19 -1.95 -21.36 -11.20
C THR A 19 -0.78 -20.62 -10.57
N LEU A 20 -1.03 -19.91 -9.46
CA LEU A 20 0.00 -19.20 -8.70
C LEU A 20 1.04 -20.18 -8.14
N VAL A 21 0.58 -21.26 -7.49
CA VAL A 21 1.47 -22.30 -6.93
C VAL A 21 2.27 -22.97 -8.03
N ALA A 22 1.64 -23.29 -9.16
CA ALA A 22 2.33 -23.88 -10.31
C ALA A 22 3.39 -22.92 -10.89
N ALA A 23 3.09 -21.62 -11.00
CA ALA A 23 4.03 -20.61 -11.48
C ALA A 23 5.23 -20.45 -10.55
N VAL A 24 5.00 -20.36 -9.23
CA VAL A 24 6.06 -20.29 -8.22
C VAL A 24 6.92 -21.55 -8.25
N SER A 25 6.29 -22.72 -8.33
CA SER A 25 7.01 -24.00 -8.39
C SER A 25 7.86 -24.10 -9.66
N SER A 26 7.32 -23.68 -10.80
CA SER A 26 8.05 -23.63 -12.07
C SER A 26 9.26 -22.69 -11.98
N LEU A 27 9.11 -21.51 -11.37
CA LEU A 27 10.21 -20.56 -11.16
C LEU A 27 11.35 -21.19 -10.36
N ILE A 28 11.02 -21.91 -9.28
CA ILE A 28 11.98 -22.57 -8.40
C ILE A 28 12.71 -23.72 -9.12
N ILE A 29 11.97 -24.52 -9.89
CA ILE A 29 12.54 -25.68 -10.60
C ILE A 29 13.40 -25.23 -11.79
N LEU A 30 12.95 -24.24 -12.55
CA LEU A 30 13.63 -23.78 -13.76
C LEU A 30 14.89 -22.95 -13.46
N SER A 31 14.92 -22.28 -12.30
CA SER A 31 16.08 -21.52 -11.83
C SER A 31 16.35 -21.81 -10.36
N PRO A 32 17.17 -22.84 -10.04
CA PRO A 32 17.51 -23.16 -8.65
C PRO A 32 18.25 -22.00 -7.94
N SER A 33 18.92 -21.14 -8.71
CA SER A 33 19.57 -19.92 -8.21
C SER A 33 18.57 -18.83 -7.78
N PHE A 34 17.32 -18.87 -8.24
CA PHE A 34 16.32 -17.85 -7.90
C PHE A 34 16.11 -17.76 -6.39
N LEU A 35 16.08 -18.90 -5.70
CA LEU A 35 15.98 -18.95 -4.24
C LEU A 35 17.23 -18.36 -3.57
N THR A 36 18.42 -18.56 -4.13
CA THR A 36 19.67 -17.99 -3.62
C THR A 36 19.68 -16.47 -3.75
N ILE A 37 19.21 -15.95 -4.88
CA ILE A 37 19.05 -14.52 -5.13
C ILE A 37 18.00 -13.93 -4.18
N LEU A 38 16.85 -14.60 -4.03
CA LEU A 38 15.81 -14.17 -3.11
C LEU A 38 16.29 -14.16 -1.65
N ALA A 39 17.11 -15.14 -1.26
CA ALA A 39 17.75 -15.17 0.05
C ALA A 39 18.78 -14.05 0.22
N TYR A 40 19.54 -13.70 -0.82
CA TYR A 40 20.49 -12.58 -0.81
C TYR A 40 19.79 -11.24 -0.59
N PHE A 41 18.64 -11.04 -1.26
CA PHE A 41 17.82 -9.83 -1.10
C PHE A 41 16.82 -9.91 0.06
N TRP A 42 16.77 -11.01 0.81
CA TRP A 42 15.86 -11.18 1.94
C TRP A 42 15.95 -10.06 2.98
N PRO A 43 17.14 -9.58 3.39
CA PRO A 43 17.25 -8.47 4.33
C PRO A 43 16.63 -7.18 3.80
N LEU A 44 16.77 -6.91 2.50
CA LEU A 44 16.17 -5.74 1.85
C LEU A 44 14.65 -5.84 1.88
N LEU A 45 14.08 -6.96 1.42
CA LEU A 45 12.64 -7.18 1.43
C LEU A 45 12.07 -7.10 2.84
N LEU A 46 12.75 -7.72 3.82
CA LEU A 46 12.35 -7.67 5.22
C LEU A 46 12.32 -6.23 5.73
N SER A 47 13.35 -5.43 5.43
CA SER A 47 13.40 -4.01 5.83
C SER A 47 12.26 -3.20 5.19
N THR A 48 11.95 -3.46 3.91
CA THR A 48 10.86 -2.78 3.20
C THR A 48 9.51 -3.13 3.80
N VAL A 49 9.25 -4.42 4.06
CA VAL A 49 8.00 -4.86 4.69
C VAL A 49 7.86 -4.26 6.09
N LEU A 50 8.92 -4.27 6.90
CA LEU A 50 8.90 -3.70 8.24
C LEU A 50 8.66 -2.18 8.20
N PHE A 51 9.29 -1.48 7.27
CA PHE A 51 9.07 -0.06 7.03
C PHE A 51 7.61 0.23 6.63
N LEU A 52 7.05 -0.51 5.68
CA LEU A 52 5.65 -0.34 5.27
C LEU A 52 4.68 -0.64 6.41
N ILE A 53 4.94 -1.68 7.20
CA ILE A 53 4.16 -1.98 8.42
C ILE A 53 4.21 -0.79 9.38
N ALA A 54 5.39 -0.22 9.62
CA ALA A 54 5.54 0.96 10.47
C ALA A 54 4.77 2.17 9.92
N VAL A 55 4.86 2.44 8.60
CA VAL A 55 4.12 3.54 7.94
C VAL A 55 2.61 3.35 8.09
N VAL A 56 2.09 2.15 7.83
CA VAL A 56 0.66 1.84 7.97
C VAL A 56 0.23 1.93 9.43
N PHE A 57 1.04 1.42 10.35
CA PHE A 57 0.77 1.48 11.79
C PHE A 57 0.70 2.94 12.25
N PHE A 58 1.73 3.74 11.98
CA PHE A 58 1.76 5.15 12.35
C PHE A 58 0.62 5.92 11.70
N GLY A 59 0.37 5.74 10.40
CA GLY A 59 -0.74 6.41 9.70
C GLY A 59 -2.11 6.04 10.28
N LYS A 60 -2.30 4.80 10.74
CA LYS A 60 -3.56 4.38 11.35
C LYS A 60 -3.70 4.83 12.82
N THR A 61 -2.60 4.92 13.56
CA THR A 61 -2.60 5.38 14.96
C THR A 61 -2.55 6.90 15.11
N SER A 62 -2.12 7.63 14.09
CA SER A 62 -2.07 9.09 14.11
C SER A 62 -3.41 9.75 13.90
N VAL A 63 -4.46 9.00 13.53
CA VAL A 63 -5.84 9.51 13.39
C VAL A 63 -6.50 9.52 14.78
N PRO A 64 -6.79 10.70 15.37
CA PRO A 64 -7.53 10.79 16.61
C PRO A 64 -8.92 10.13 16.46
N PRO A 65 -9.41 9.40 17.47
CA PRO A 65 -10.74 8.81 17.43
C PRO A 65 -11.78 9.93 17.31
N GLY A 66 -12.51 9.97 16.19
CA GLY A 66 -13.53 10.98 15.90
C GLY A 66 -13.21 11.95 14.75
N SER A 67 -12.11 11.75 14.02
CA SER A 67 -11.73 12.59 12.88
C SER A 67 -11.70 11.80 11.58
N ASP A 68 -12.88 11.34 11.13
CA ASP A 68 -13.06 10.82 9.77
C ASP A 68 -12.64 11.85 8.70
N SER A 69 -12.53 13.13 9.09
CA SER A 69 -12.09 14.26 8.26
C SER A 69 -10.58 14.59 8.30
N ALA A 70 -9.79 14.01 9.22
CA ALA A 70 -8.35 14.37 9.30
C ALA A 70 -7.53 13.69 8.19
N ALA A 71 -7.95 12.53 7.70
CA ALA A 71 -7.27 11.82 6.61
C ALA A 71 -7.51 12.47 5.23
N GLU A 72 -8.69 13.05 5.00
CA GLU A 72 -9.01 13.79 3.75
C GLU A 72 -8.25 15.13 3.67
N ASN A 73 -8.07 15.82 4.81
CA ASN A 73 -7.42 17.14 4.86
C ASN A 73 -5.88 17.09 5.00
N ALA A 74 -5.27 15.92 5.25
CA ALA A 74 -3.84 15.81 5.51
C ALA A 74 -2.96 16.18 4.29
N GLY A 75 -3.46 16.01 3.07
CA GLY A 75 -2.77 16.40 1.84
C GLY A 75 -2.96 17.87 1.46
N GLU A 76 -4.00 18.50 1.97
CA GLU A 76 -4.42 19.85 1.57
C GLU A 76 -3.45 20.93 2.03
N GLY A 77 -2.77 20.73 3.17
CA GLY A 77 -1.72 21.63 3.64
C GLY A 77 -0.50 21.70 2.70
N LEU A 78 -0.12 20.56 2.09
CA LEU A 78 0.96 20.52 1.11
C LEU A 78 0.52 21.11 -0.23
N LEU A 79 -0.74 20.86 -0.63
CA LEU A 79 -1.30 21.45 -1.84
C LEU A 79 -1.43 22.96 -1.74
N ASN A 80 -1.87 23.49 -0.59
CA ASN A 80 -1.95 24.93 -0.35
C ASN A 80 -0.56 25.60 -0.27
N TYR A 81 0.44 24.90 0.27
CA TYR A 81 1.83 25.38 0.27
C TYR A 81 2.42 25.47 -1.14
N VAL A 82 2.14 24.50 -2.02
CA VAL A 82 2.61 24.50 -3.41
C VAL A 82 1.78 25.44 -4.30
N ALA A 83 0.48 25.53 -4.06
CA ALA A 83 -0.42 26.39 -4.84
C ALA A 83 -0.12 27.89 -4.64
N GLY A 84 0.54 28.25 -3.53
CA GLY A 84 0.84 29.64 -3.19
C GLY A 84 -0.45 30.37 -2.79
N GLN A 85 -0.56 30.74 -1.53
CA GLN A 85 -1.73 31.46 -1.02
C GLN A 85 -1.76 32.88 -1.64
N PRO A 86 -2.77 33.26 -2.46
CA PRO A 86 -2.77 34.54 -3.17
C PRO A 86 -3.09 35.77 -2.29
N GLU A 87 -3.47 35.58 -1.02
CA GLU A 87 -4.25 36.59 -0.28
C GLU A 87 -3.51 37.36 0.83
N LEU A 88 -2.19 37.49 0.79
CA LEU A 88 -1.47 38.42 1.70
C LEU A 88 -0.73 39.55 0.98
N ALA A 89 -0.87 39.69 -0.34
CA ALA A 89 -0.18 40.72 -1.11
C ALA A 89 -1.04 41.97 -1.42
N PHE A 90 -2.36 41.95 -1.21
CA PHE A 90 -3.24 43.02 -1.70
C PHE A 90 -3.65 44.09 -0.67
N ASP A 91 -3.50 43.86 0.64
CA ASP A 91 -3.97 44.84 1.63
C ASP A 91 -2.91 45.85 2.10
N SER A 92 -1.64 45.72 1.67
CA SER A 92 -0.58 46.66 2.06
C SER A 92 -0.44 47.89 1.13
N TYR A 93 -1.26 48.02 0.08
CA TYR A 93 -1.18 49.14 -0.89
C TYR A 93 -2.38 50.11 -0.85
N ARG A 94 -3.25 50.00 0.16
CA ARG A 94 -4.43 50.90 0.30
C ARG A 94 -4.44 51.70 1.60
N SER A 95 -3.25 52.13 2.04
CA SER A 95 -3.10 53.13 3.10
C SER A 95 -2.37 54.34 2.53
N GLU A 96 -3.05 55.07 1.65
CA GLU A 96 -2.80 56.48 1.35
C GLU A 96 -4.12 57.25 1.40
#